data_AF-A0AAF0YQS2-F1
#
_entry.id   AF-A0AAF0YQS2-F1
#
_cell.length_a   1.000
_cell.length_b   1.000
_cell.length_c   1.000
_cell.angle_alpha   90.00
_cell.angle_beta   90.00
_cell.angle_gamma   90.00
#
_symmetry.space_group_name_H-M   'P 1'
#
loop_
_entity.id
_entity.type
_entity.pdbx_description
1 polymer ?
#
loop_
_entity_poly.entity_id
_entity_poly.type
_entity_poly.pdbx_seq_one_letter_code
_entity_poly.pdbx_strand_id
1 'polypeptide(L)'
;MGRVLILVLIVVAIYLVWKAFGPQSWNRSQSAETPMIKGPDDDEEFLWELEKKHFKEMRARQKAEEERRREGKHGPEPTDSGETN
;
A
#
# COMPACT_ATOMS: atom_id res chain seq x y z
N MET A 1 -26.73 -18.77 42.35
CA MET A 1 -25.45 -18.69 41.60
C MET A 1 -25.48 -17.67 40.46
N GLY A 2 -26.54 -17.59 39.63
CA GLY A 2 -26.61 -16.60 38.53
C GLY A 2 -26.59 -15.12 38.97
N ARG A 3 -27.12 -14.80 40.16
CA ARG A 3 -27.09 -13.42 40.71
C ARG A 3 -25.65 -12.92 40.96
N VAL A 4 -24.72 -13.80 41.33
CA VAL A 4 -23.31 -13.44 41.55
C VAL A 4 -22.64 -13.10 40.22
N LEU A 5 -22.95 -13.85 39.16
CA LEU A 5 -22.45 -13.55 37.82
C LEU A 5 -22.90 -12.17 37.33
N ILE A 6 -24.17 -11.82 37.55
CA ILE A 6 -24.72 -10.50 37.20
C ILE A 6 -23.99 -9.39 37.96
N LEU A 7 -23.74 -9.57 39.26
CA LEU A 7 -23.00 -8.58 40.05
C LEU A 7 -21.56 -8.39 39.56
N VAL A 8 -20.87 -9.48 39.21
CA VAL A 8 -19.52 -9.41 38.63
C VAL A 8 -19.54 -8.67 37.29
N LEU A 9 -20.50 -8.96 36.41
CA LEU A 9 -20.64 -8.28 35.12
C LEU A 9 -20.90 -6.78 35.29
N ILE A 10 -21.72 -6.39 36.27
CA ILE A 10 -21.97 -4.97 36.58
C ILE A 10 -20.70 -4.28 37.07
N VAL A 11 -19.95 -4.91 37.98
CA VAL A 11 -18.69 -4.34 38.49
C VAL A 11 -17.66 -4.19 37.36
N VAL A 12 -17.53 -5.19 36.48
CA VAL A 12 -16.66 -5.12 35.30
C VAL A 12 -17.10 -4.00 34.36
N ALA A 13 -18.40 -3.86 34.10
CA ALA A 13 -18.91 -2.79 33.25
C ALA A 13 -18.59 -1.39 33.82
N ILE A 14 -18.82 -1.17 35.12
CA ILE A 14 -18.49 0.10 35.79
C ILE A 14 -16.97 0.35 35.74
N TYR A 15 -16.16 -0.68 35.98
CA TYR A 15 -14.71 -0.59 35.91
C TYR A 15 -14.23 -0.21 34.50
N LEU A 16 -14.80 -0.79 33.45
CA LEU A 16 -14.47 -0.47 32.06
C LEU A 16 -14.88 0.96 31.69
N VAL A 17 -16.06 1.41 32.13
CA VAL A 17 -16.50 2.80 31.96
C VAL A 17 -15.53 3.75 32.66
N TRP A 18 -15.14 3.44 33.89
CA TRP A 18 -14.16 4.26 34.61
C TRP A 18 -12.75 4.17 34.00
N LYS A 19 -12.35 3.05 33.41
CA LYS A 19 -11.05 2.89 32.77
C LYS A 19 -10.98 3.63 31.42
N ALA A 20 -12.08 3.66 30.68
CA ALA A 20 -12.18 4.34 29.39
C ALA A 20 -12.39 5.86 29.54
N PHE A 21 -13.27 6.26 30.47
CA PHE A 21 -13.67 7.66 30.67
C PHE A 21 -13.09 8.29 31.95
N GLY A 22 -12.22 7.58 32.66
CA GLY A 22 -11.58 8.08 33.87
C GLY A 22 -10.65 9.27 33.58
N PRO A 23 -10.30 10.07 34.60
CA PRO A 23 -9.54 11.31 34.45
C PRO A 23 -8.17 11.13 33.77
N GLN A 24 -7.64 9.90 33.72
CA GLN A 24 -6.41 9.58 33.00
C GLN A 24 -6.53 9.63 31.46
N SER A 25 -7.72 9.39 30.87
CA SER A 25 -7.93 9.63 29.43
C SER A 25 -8.07 11.12 29.12
N TRP A 26 -8.54 11.93 30.08
CA TRP A 26 -8.63 13.38 29.96
C TRP A 26 -7.25 14.05 29.91
N ASN A 27 -6.27 13.57 30.68
CA ASN A 27 -4.90 14.09 30.66
C ASN A 27 -4.13 13.82 29.34
N ARG A 28 -4.68 13.01 28.42
CA ARG A 28 -4.12 12.91 27.05
C ARG A 28 -4.60 14.04 26.14
N SER A 29 -5.62 14.80 26.51
CA SER A 29 -6.15 15.89 25.68
C SER A 29 -5.32 17.18 25.74
N GLN A 30 -4.38 17.32 26.69
CA GLN A 30 -3.39 18.41 26.68
C GLN A 30 -2.11 18.04 25.93
N SER A 31 -1.90 16.76 25.67
CA SER A 31 -0.90 16.24 24.72
C SER A 31 -1.60 15.65 23.50
N ALA A 32 -2.71 16.26 23.08
CA ALA A 32 -3.27 16.05 21.77
C ALA A 32 -2.29 16.68 20.76
N GLU A 33 -1.17 15.99 20.52
CA GLU A 33 -0.59 15.97 19.19
C GLU A 33 -1.78 15.73 18.26
N THR A 34 -2.02 16.71 17.37
CA THR A 34 -2.92 16.62 16.22
C THR A 34 -3.05 15.17 15.78
N PRO A 35 -4.26 14.62 15.58
CA PRO A 35 -4.40 13.24 15.16
C PRO A 35 -3.53 13.06 13.92
N MET A 36 -2.37 12.41 14.09
CA MET A 36 -1.66 11.83 12.97
C MET A 36 -2.72 10.94 12.36
N ILE A 37 -3.19 11.33 11.18
CA ILE A 37 -3.94 10.46 10.31
C ILE A 37 -3.02 9.27 10.13
N LYS A 38 -3.18 8.25 10.99
CA LYS A 38 -2.53 6.97 10.85
C LYS A 38 -3.22 6.42 9.61
N GLY A 39 -2.60 6.66 8.46
CA GLY A 39 -2.93 5.94 7.24
C GLY A 39 -2.92 4.44 7.55
N PRO A 40 -3.61 3.62 6.74
CA PRO A 40 -3.59 2.17 6.91
C PRO A 40 -2.16 1.76 7.21
N ASP A 41 -1.97 1.11 8.37
CA ASP A 41 -0.65 0.77 8.91
C ASP A 41 0.20 0.21 7.77
N ASP A 42 1.46 0.62 7.73
CA ASP A 42 2.47 0.21 6.76
C ASP A 42 2.42 -1.29 6.40
N ASP A 43 1.55 -1.67 5.45
CA ASP A 43 1.51 -3.02 4.90
C ASP A 43 2.72 -3.14 3.97
N GLU A 44 3.85 -3.60 4.52
CA GLU A 44 5.12 -3.79 3.80
C GLU A 44 4.93 -4.56 2.48
N GLU A 45 3.93 -5.44 2.45
CA GLU A 45 3.58 -6.24 1.29
C GLU A 45 3.13 -5.38 0.09
N PHE A 46 2.37 -4.31 0.33
CA PHE A 46 1.90 -3.42 -0.75
C PHE A 46 3.05 -2.58 -1.34
N LEU A 47 3.90 -2.01 -0.48
CA LEU A 47 5.05 -1.23 -0.91
C LEU A 47 6.05 -2.10 -1.68
N TRP A 48 6.22 -3.34 -1.24
CA TRP A 48 7.08 -4.32 -1.91
C TRP A 48 6.52 -4.78 -3.25
N GLU A 49 5.20 -4.99 -3.35
CA GLU A 49 4.56 -5.30 -4.63
C GLU A 49 4.66 -4.16 -5.64
N LEU A 50 4.51 -2.91 -5.19
CA LEU A 50 4.62 -1.73 -6.04
C LEU A 50 6.04 -1.54 -6.56
N GLU A 51 7.05 -1.72 -5.68
CA GLU A 51 8.46 -1.67 -6.06
C GLU A 51 8.79 -2.78 -7.09
N LYS A 52 8.35 -4.02 -6.85
CA LYS A 52 8.54 -5.13 -7.80
C LYS A 52 7.91 -4.84 -9.18
N LYS A 53 6.76 -4.18 -9.21
CA LYS A 53 6.09 -3.80 -10.47
C LYS A 53 6.92 -2.80 -11.27
N HIS A 54 7.45 -1.76 -10.62
CA HIS A 54 8.30 -0.75 -11.27
C HIS A 54 9.56 -1.34 -11.92
N PHE A 55 10.26 -2.26 -11.24
CA PHE A 55 11.44 -2.91 -11.82
C PHE A 55 11.11 -3.79 -13.04
N LYS A 56 9.97 -4.49 -13.02
CA LYS A 56 9.53 -5.32 -14.15
C LYS A 56 9.14 -4.46 -15.34
N GLU A 57 8.44 -3.37 -15.11
CA GLU A 57 7.99 -2.44 -16.14
C GLU A 57 9.18 -1.77 -16.85
N MET A 58 10.17 -1.28 -16.09
CA MET A 58 11.38 -0.67 -16.66
C MET A 58 12.19 -1.65 -17.52
N ARG A 59 12.27 -2.92 -17.13
CA ARG A 59 12.93 -3.96 -17.96
C ARG A 59 12.13 -4.31 -19.20
N ALA A 60 10.80 -4.40 -19.09
CA ALA A 60 9.93 -4.67 -20.22
C ALA A 60 9.99 -3.54 -21.26
N ARG A 61 9.99 -2.30 -20.79
CA ARG A 61 10.06 -1.10 -21.64
C ARG A 61 11.40 -0.98 -22.37
N GLN A 62 12.52 -1.20 -21.67
CA GLN A 62 13.84 -1.23 -22.31
C GLN A 62 13.96 -2.33 -23.37
N LYS A 63 13.45 -3.54 -23.09
CA LYS A 63 13.45 -4.63 -24.09
C LYS A 63 12.61 -4.29 -25.31
N ALA A 64 11.41 -3.75 -25.13
CA ALA A 64 10.53 -3.36 -26.23
C ALA A 64 11.13 -2.23 -27.08
N GLU A 65 11.83 -1.28 -26.46
CA GLU A 65 12.52 -0.20 -27.18
C GLU A 65 13.74 -0.72 -27.94
N GLU A 66 14.51 -1.63 -27.34
CA GLU A 66 15.64 -2.27 -28.01
C GLU A 66 15.17 -3.13 -29.20
N GLU A 67 14.08 -3.88 -29.04
CA GLU A 67 13.46 -4.65 -30.11
C GLU A 67 12.98 -3.75 -31.25
N ARG A 68 12.26 -2.66 -30.96
CA ARG A 68 11.90 -1.66 -31.98
C ARG A 68 13.12 -1.04 -32.66
N ARG A 69 14.21 -0.81 -31.92
CA ARG A 69 15.46 -0.29 -32.50
C ARG A 69 16.18 -1.32 -33.36
N ARG A 70 16.06 -2.61 -33.04
CA ARG A 70 16.59 -3.72 -33.84
C ARG A 70 15.75 -3.94 -35.09
N GLU A 71 14.42 -3.97 -34.97
CA GLU A 71 13.48 -4.07 -36.08
C GLU A 71 13.63 -2.90 -37.06
N GLY A 72 13.75 -1.66 -36.57
CA GLY A 72 13.99 -0.49 -37.41
C GLY A 72 15.35 -0.52 -38.12
N LYS A 73 16.34 -1.27 -37.61
CA LYS A 73 17.63 -1.52 -38.27
C LYS A 73 17.61 -2.72 -39.21
N HIS A 74 16.62 -3.60 -39.09
CA HIS A 74 16.37 -4.76 -39.95
C HIS A 74 15.12 -4.54 -40.83
N GLY A 75 14.89 -3.30 -41.26
CA GLY A 75 13.93 -3.02 -42.33
C GLY A 75 14.36 -3.73 -43.62
N PRO A 76 13.40 -4.23 -44.43
CA PRO A 76 13.71 -5.00 -45.63
C PRO A 76 14.62 -4.21 -46.56
N GLU A 77 15.70 -4.87 -47.01
CA GLU A 77 16.61 -4.31 -48.00
C GLU A 77 15.80 -3.84 -49.22
N PRO A 78 15.97 -2.59 -49.70
CA PRO A 78 15.38 -2.17 -50.95
C PRO A 78 16.09 -2.93 -52.07
N THR A 79 15.49 -4.03 -52.53
CA THR A 79 15.97 -4.70 -53.74
C THR A 79 15.81 -3.72 -54.89
N ASP A 80 16.95 -3.20 -55.31
CA ASP A 80 17.20 -2.42 -56.52
C ASP A 80 16.59 -3.12 -57.74
N SER A 81 15.38 -2.72 -58.14
CA SER A 81 14.79 -3.13 -59.42
C SER A 81 15.17 -2.07 -60.45
N GLY A 82 16.37 -2.24 -61.00
CA GLY A 82 16.91 -1.42 -62.07
C GLY A 82 15.97 -1.32 -63.27
N GLU A 83 15.86 -0.09 -63.76
CA GLU A 83 15.26 0.31 -65.03
C GLU A 83 15.71 -0.60 -66.18
N THR A 84 14.75 -1.07 -66.98
CA THR A 84 15.02 -1.53 -68.34
C THR A 84 14.09 -0.78 -69.29
N ASN A 85 14.69 -0.02 -70.20
CA ASN A 85 14.08 0.68 -71.33
C ASN A 85 14.03 -0.26 -72.55
#